data_AF-A0A3B8JQX6-F1
#
_entry.id   AF-A0A3B8JQX6-F1
#
_cell.length_a   1.000
_cell.length_b   1.000
_cell.length_c   1.000
_cell.angle_alpha   90.00
_cell.angle_beta   90.00
_cell.angle_gamma   90.00
#
_symmetry.space_group_name_H-M   'P 1'
#
loop_
_entity.id
_entity.type
_entity.pdbx_description
1 polymer ?
#
loop_
_entity_poly.entity_id
_entity_poly.type
_entity_poly.pdbx_seq_one_letter_code
_entity_poly.pdbx_strand_id
1 'polypeptide(L)' 'SRSLHFFLAAWPVVGIWFTALGISTMAFNLNGFNFNQSIIDSQGRVVGTWADVLNRANLGFEVMHERNAH' A
#
# COMPACT_ATOMS: atom_id res chain seq x y z
N SER A 1 -36.59 -2.12 6.68
CA SER A 1 -36.21 -2.42 5.28
C SER A 1 -35.40 -1.31 4.61
N ARG A 2 -35.82 -0.03 4.62
CA ARG A 2 -35.10 1.07 3.92
C ARG A 2 -33.66 1.32 4.40
N SER A 3 -33.39 1.26 5.71
CA SER A 3 -32.04 1.42 6.26
C SER A 3 -31.07 0.30 5.87
N LEU A 4 -31.55 -0.95 5.78
CA LEU A 4 -30.75 -2.08 5.30
C LEU A 4 -30.35 -1.90 3.83
N HIS A 5 -31.30 -1.53 2.96
CA HIS A 5 -31.02 -1.30 1.54
C HIS A 5 -30.09 -0.10 1.34
N PHE A 6 -30.25 0.95 2.15
CA PHE A 6 -29.32 2.08 2.16
C PHE A 6 -27.90 1.63 2.55
N PHE A 7 -27.76 0.82 3.61
CA PHE A 7 -26.45 0.30 4.03
C PHE A 7 -25.80 -0.58 2.95
N LEU A 8 -26.56 -1.48 2.33
CA LEU A 8 -26.08 -2.34 1.26
C LEU A 8 -25.60 -1.55 0.04
N ALA A 9 -26.22 -0.41 -0.26
CA ALA A 9 -25.75 0.49 -1.32
C ALA A 9 -24.56 1.33 -0.87
N ALA A 10 -24.59 1.90 0.33
CA ALA A 10 -23.57 2.82 0.82
C ALA A 10 -22.23 2.13 1.08
N TRP A 11 -22.23 0.91 1.61
CA TRP A 11 -21.01 0.18 1.96
C TRP A 11 -20.02 0.01 0.80
N PRO A 12 -20.42 -0.58 -0.35
CA PRO A 12 -19.51 -0.70 -1.48
C PRO A 12 -19.18 0.66 -2.13
N VAL A 13 -20.13 1.60 -2.15
CA VAL A 13 -19.93 2.93 -2.76
C VAL A 13 -18.85 3.71 -2.02
N VAL A 14 -18.92 3.75 -0.69
CA VAL A 14 -17.91 4.43 0.14
C VAL A 14 -16.54 3.77 -0.03
N GLY A 15 -16.48 2.44 -0.13
CA GLY A 15 -15.24 1.71 -0.42
C GLY A 15 -14.59 2.15 -1.74
N ILE A 16 -15.39 2.24 -2.81
CA ILE A 16 -14.91 2.68 -4.13
C ILE A 16 -14.42 4.13 -4.09
N TRP A 17 -15.13 5.01 -3.37
CA TRP A 17 -14.67 6.39 -3.19
C TRP A 17 -13.31 6.46 -2.52
N PHE A 18 -13.05 5.67 -1.48
CA PHE A 18 -11.73 5.64 -0.84
C PHE A 18 -10.64 5.08 -1.75
N THR A 19 -10.93 4.04 -2.56
CA THR A 19 -9.96 3.55 -3.56
C THR A 19 -9.63 4.62 -4.60
N ALA A 20 -10.63 5.34 -5.11
CA ALA A 20 -10.44 6.41 -6.08
C ALA A 20 -9.62 7.58 -5.48
N LEU A 21 -9.91 7.95 -4.23
CA LEU A 21 -9.14 8.96 -3.49
C LEU A 21 -7.69 8.50 -3.27
N GLY A 22 -7.47 7.24 -2.89
CA GLY A 22 -6.13 6.69 -2.67
C GLY A 22 -5.25 6.69 -3.92
N ILE A 23 -5.80 6.32 -5.08
CA ILE A 23 -5.08 6.43 -6.36
C ILE A 23 -4.78 7.90 -6.69
N SER A 24 -5.76 8.78 -6.44
CA SER A 24 -5.61 10.21 -6.69
C SER A 24 -4.52 10.84 -5.82
N THR A 25 -4.32 10.40 -4.57
CA THR A 25 -3.22 10.88 -3.72
C THR A 25 -1.87 10.28 -4.12
N MET A 26 -1.83 9.00 -4.49
CA MET A 26 -0.61 8.35 -4.98
C MET A 26 -0.09 8.97 -6.29
N ALA A 27 -0.98 9.53 -7.13
CA ALA A 27 -0.60 10.31 -8.31
C ALA A 27 0.28 11.53 -7.97
N PHE A 28 0.20 12.05 -6.75
CA PHE A 28 1.05 13.12 -6.24
C PHE A 28 2.16 12.61 -5.31
N ASN A 29 2.58 11.35 -5.48
CA ASN A 29 3.66 10.70 -4.75
C ASN A 29 3.42 10.59 -3.23
N LEU A 30 2.17 10.69 -2.78
CA LEU A 30 1.76 10.33 -1.42
C LEU A 30 1.46 8.84 -1.38
N ASN A 31 2.51 8.05 -1.16
CA ASN A 31 2.47 6.60 -1.19
C ASN A 31 1.94 5.99 0.12
N GLY A 32 1.77 4.67 0.10
CA GLY A 32 1.40 3.89 1.28
C GLY A 32 2.48 3.86 2.35
N PHE A 33 2.17 3.21 3.47
CA PHE A 33 3.09 3.09 4.59
C PHE A 33 4.40 2.39 4.19
N ASN A 34 5.51 2.92 4.70
CA ASN A 34 6.83 2.32 4.55
C ASN A 34 7.33 1.84 5.91
N PHE A 35 7.49 0.52 6.05
CA PHE A 35 7.98 -0.12 7.27
C PHE A 35 9.27 -0.92 7.02
N ASN A 36 10.12 -0.44 6.11
CA ASN A 36 11.40 -1.07 5.84
C ASN A 36 12.27 -1.03 7.10
N GLN A 37 12.76 -2.19 7.53
CA GLN A 37 13.65 -2.35 8.69
C GLN A 37 13.11 -1.74 9.99
N SER A 38 11.78 -1.71 10.16
CA SER A 38 11.14 -1.00 11.27
C SER A 38 11.32 -1.65 12.65
N ILE A 39 11.79 -2.90 12.72
CA ILE A 39 12.03 -3.60 13.98
C ILE A 39 13.53 -3.86 14.11
N ILE A 40 14.09 -3.42 15.24
CA ILE A 40 15.52 -3.53 15.55
C ILE A 40 15.65 -4.18 16.93
N ASP A 41 16.61 -5.10 17.08
CA ASP A 41 16.91 -5.71 18.37
C ASP A 41 17.78 -4.80 19.27
N SER A 42 18.06 -5.25 20.49
CA SER A 42 18.88 -4.49 21.45
C SER A 42 20.35 -4.33 21.03
N GLN A 43 20.80 -5.05 20.01
CA GLN A 43 22.15 -4.94 19.43
C GLN A 43 22.18 -4.09 18.16
N GLY A 44 21.06 -3.49 17.77
CA GLY A 44 20.97 -2.66 16.57
C GLY A 44 20.80 -3.45 15.28
N ARG A 45 20.51 -4.76 15.34
CA ARG A 45 20.30 -5.59 14.16
C ARG A 45 18.85 -5.54 13.71
N VAL A 46 18.64 -5.46 12.41
CA VAL A 46 17.31 -5.47 11.80
C VAL A 46 16.68 -6.86 11.99
N VAL A 47 15.48 -6.87 12.55
CA VAL A 47 14.63 -8.06 12.63
C VAL A 47 13.71 -8.05 11.43
N GLY A 48 13.91 -8.99 10.51
CA GLY A 48 13.14 -9.06 9.26
C GLY A 48 11.65 -9.28 9.52
N THR A 49 10.81 -8.53 8.79
CA THR A 49 9.35 -8.57 8.86
C THR A 49 8.75 -8.88 7.49
N TRP A 50 7.42 -9.06 7.44
CA TRP A 50 6.70 -9.15 6.17
C TRP A 50 6.80 -7.89 5.30
N ALA A 51 6.97 -6.71 5.91
CA ALA A 51 7.20 -5.47 5.16
C ALA A 51 8.53 -5.52 4.39
N ASP A 52 9.58 -6.09 4.99
CA ASP A 52 10.88 -6.26 4.33
C ASP A 52 10.81 -7.24 3.16
N VAL A 53 9.96 -8.27 3.26
CA VAL A 53 9.71 -9.21 2.16
C VAL A 53 8.99 -8.51 1.00
N LEU A 54 7.95 -7.72 1.30
CA LEU A 54 7.24 -6.92 0.28
C LEU A 54 8.17 -5.91 -0.39
N ASN A 55 9.05 -5.27 0.39
CA ASN A 55 10.04 -4.35 -0.17
C ASN A 55 10.99 -5.03 -1.16
N ARG A 56 11.44 -6.25 -0.88
CA ARG A 56 12.27 -7.02 -1.82
C ARG A 56 11.53 -7.35 -3.12
N ALA A 57 10.23 -7.66 -3.04
CA ALA A 57 9.41 -7.85 -4.24
C ALA A 57 9.27 -6.54 -5.04
N ASN A 58 9.04 -5.41 -4.37
CA ASN A 58 8.96 -4.10 -4.99
C ASN A 58 10.26 -3.71 -5.72
N LEU A 59 11.42 -3.95 -5.08
CA LEU A 59 12.73 -3.76 -5.73
C LEU A 59 12.87 -4.59 -7.01
N GLY A 60 12.37 -5.84 -7.00
CA GLY A 60 12.35 -6.69 -8.19
C GLY A 60 11.53 -6.11 -9.34
N PHE A 61 10.38 -5.49 -9.05
CA PHE A 61 9.60 -4.77 -10.06
C PHE A 61 10.34 -3.52 -10.55
N GLU A 62 10.88 -2.71 -9.64
CA GLU A 62 11.56 -1.47 -9.96
C GLU A 62 12.76 -1.66 -10.91
N VAL A 63 13.63 -2.63 -10.64
CA VAL A 63 14.82 -2.88 -11.47
C VAL A 63 14.50 -3.47 -12.84
N MET A 64 13.32 -4.07 -13.01
CA MET A 64 12.91 -4.73 -14.27
C MET A 64 11.92 -3.89 -15.09
N HIS A 65 11.13 -3.04 -14.45
CA HIS A 65 10.21 -2.13 -15.10
C HIS A 65 10.99 -1.19 -16.03
N GLU A 66 10.43 -0.84 -17.20
CA GLU A 66 11.02 0.18 -18.09
C GLU A 66 12.52 -0.02 -18.42
N ARG A 67 12.99 -1.27 -18.54
CA ARG A 67 14.41 -1.65 -18.70
C ARG A 67 15.26 -0.83 -19.70
N ASN A 68 14.64 -0.22 -20.70
CA ASN A 68 15.31 0.58 -21.74
C ASN A 68 14.89 2.06 -21.77
N ALA A 69 14.16 2.54 -20.75
CA ALA A 69 13.55 3.86 -20.69
C ALA A 69 13.92 4.67 -19.42
N HIS A 70 14.88 4.16 -18.64
CA HIS A 70 15.48 4.85 -17.49
C HIS A 70 16.55 5.86 -17.91
#